data_AF-A0A973ATX3-F1
#
_entry.id   AF-A0A973ATX3-F1
#
_cell.length_a   1.000
_cell.length_b   1.000
_cell.length_c   1.000
_cell.angle_alpha   90.00
_cell.angle_beta   90.00
_cell.angle_gamma   90.00
#
_symmetry.space_group_name_H-M   'P 1'
#
loop_
_entity.id
_entity.type
_entity.pdbx_description
1 polymer ?
#
loop_
_entity_poly.entity_id
_entity_poly.type
_entity_poly.pdbx_seq_one_letter_code
_entity_poly.pdbx_strand_id
1 'polypeptide(L)'
;FKVLLREAGEEAAIQGVAAMQRGRIIDLTVQRALAAATLSLRHSLPMADSIILAAAREHGATVWTLDEDFSGLPDVRYFVKK
;
A
#
# COMPACT_ATOMS: atom_id res chain seq x y z
N PHE A 1 1.24 -6.91 -9.53
CA PHE A 1 1.72 -7.84 -10.56
C PHE A 1 2.23 -9.16 -9.99
N LYS A 2 3.35 -9.20 -9.24
CA LYS A 2 3.97 -10.44 -8.70
C LYS A 2 2.99 -11.48 -8.13
N VAL A 3 2.11 -11.06 -7.20
CA VAL A 3 1.18 -11.98 -6.53
C VAL A 3 0.15 -12.54 -7.52
N LEU A 4 -0.49 -11.69 -8.32
CA LEU A 4 -1.45 -12.14 -9.32
C LEU A 4 -0.82 -13.07 -10.37
N LEU A 5 0.42 -12.79 -10.79
CA LEU A 5 1.14 -13.66 -11.71
C LEU A 5 1.35 -15.06 -11.11
N ARG A 6 1.76 -15.12 -9.84
CA ARG A 6 2.01 -16.38 -9.12
C ARG A 6 0.74 -17.19 -8.87
N GLU A 7 -0.35 -16.54 -8.47
CA GLU A 7 -1.58 -17.21 -8.01
C GLU A 7 -2.61 -17.43 -9.12
N ALA A 8 -2.62 -16.60 -10.17
CA ALA A 8 -3.71 -16.54 -11.15
C ALA A 8 -3.24 -16.43 -12.62
N GLY A 9 -1.93 -16.43 -12.87
CA GLY A 9 -1.37 -16.39 -14.22
C GLY A 9 -1.25 -14.99 -14.84
N GLU A 10 -0.72 -14.96 -16.06
CA GLU A 10 -0.31 -13.72 -16.73
C GLU A 10 -1.49 -12.81 -17.09
N GLU A 11 -2.57 -13.38 -17.65
CA GLU A 11 -3.75 -12.61 -18.04
C GLU A 11 -4.37 -11.88 -16.85
N ALA A 12 -4.57 -12.58 -15.72
CA ALA A 12 -5.08 -11.98 -14.48
C ALA A 12 -4.13 -10.90 -13.94
N ALA A 13 -2.82 -11.10 -14.05
CA ALA A 13 -1.83 -10.11 -13.61
C ALA A 13 -1.88 -8.82 -14.44
N ILE A 14 -2.04 -8.93 -15.77
CA ILE A 14 -2.18 -7.79 -16.68
C ILE A 14 -3.50 -7.06 -16.40
N GLN A 15 -4.62 -7.78 -16.25
CA GLN A 15 -5.90 -7.18 -15.90
C GLN A 15 -5.83 -6.43 -14.55
N GLY A 16 -5.14 -7.00 -13.57
CA GLY A 16 -4.89 -6.33 -12.29
C GLY A 16 -4.08 -5.04 -12.45
N VAL A 17 -3.05 -5.02 -13.29
CA VAL A 17 -2.29 -3.79 -13.60
C VAL A 17 -3.18 -2.75 -14.28
N ALA A 18 -3.96 -3.15 -15.29
CA ALA A 18 -4.87 -2.25 -15.98
C ALA A 18 -5.92 -1.64 -15.02
N ALA A 19 -6.42 -2.41 -14.05
CA ALA A 19 -7.32 -1.89 -13.01
C ALA A 19 -6.61 -0.87 -12.10
N MET A 20 -5.37 -1.16 -11.65
CA MET A 20 -4.58 -0.24 -10.83
C MET A 20 -4.27 1.09 -11.54
N GLN A 21 -4.03 1.05 -12.87
CA GLN A 21 -3.76 2.23 -13.69
C GLN A 21 -4.95 3.19 -13.85
N ARG A 22 -6.17 2.78 -13.48
CA ARG A 22 -7.33 3.70 -13.46
C ARG A 22 -7.26 4.70 -12.29
N GLY A 23 -6.48 4.36 -11.26
CA GLY A 23 -6.22 5.26 -10.14
C GLY A 23 -5.15 6.29 -10.47
N ARG A 24 -4.94 7.24 -9.55
CA ARG A 24 -3.79 8.14 -9.62
C ARG A 24 -2.52 7.37 -9.26
N ILE A 25 -1.63 7.19 -10.23
CA ILE A 25 -0.29 6.65 -9.99
C ILE A 25 0.58 7.72 -9.31
N ILE A 26 1.28 7.33 -8.26
CA ILE A 26 2.18 8.20 -7.49
C ILE A 26 3.56 7.54 -7.48
N ASP A 27 4.57 8.22 -8.02
CA ASP A 27 5.94 7.72 -8.11
C ASP A 27 6.64 7.79 -6.75
N LEU A 28 7.39 6.77 -6.35
CA LEU A 28 8.19 6.80 -5.12
C LEU A 28 9.31 7.85 -5.18
N THR A 29 9.15 8.96 -4.45
CA THR A 29 10.16 10.02 -4.34
C THR A 29 11.08 9.80 -3.15
N VAL A 30 12.24 10.47 -3.15
CA VAL A 30 13.18 10.45 -2.00
C VAL A 30 12.50 10.93 -0.71
N GLN A 31 11.72 12.02 -0.78
CA GLN A 31 10.98 12.52 0.39
C GLN A 31 10.01 11.47 0.93
N ARG A 32 9.27 10.77 0.05
CA ARG A 32 8.35 9.72 0.47
C ARG A 32 9.06 8.49 1.03
N ALA A 33 10.20 8.12 0.46
CA ALA A 33 11.01 7.02 0.98
C ALA A 33 11.53 7.30 2.40
N LEU A 34 11.99 8.54 2.68
CA LEU A 34 12.42 8.96 4.01
C LEU A 34 11.25 9.00 5.02
N ALA A 35 10.09 9.50 4.59
CA ALA A 35 8.88 9.48 5.40
C ALA A 35 8.45 8.04 5.73
N ALA A 36 8.46 7.14 4.73
CA ALA A 36 8.17 5.73 4.91
C ALA A 36 9.15 5.05 5.88
N ALA A 37 10.45 5.29 5.76
CA ALA A 37 11.44 4.73 6.69
C ALA A 37 11.17 5.17 8.15
N THR A 38 10.80 6.43 8.34
CA THR A 38 10.42 6.97 9.67
C THR A 38 9.16 6.28 10.20
N LEU A 39 8.16 6.05 9.35
CA LEU A 39 6.93 5.35 9.72
C LEU A 39 7.17 3.88 10.03
N SER A 40 8.03 3.21 9.25
CA SER A 40 8.43 1.82 9.45
C SER A 40 9.01 1.62 10.84
N LEU A 41 9.96 2.47 11.24
CA LEU A 41 10.56 2.40 12.58
C LEU A 41 9.57 2.77 13.69
N ARG A 42 8.72 3.77 13.47
CA ARG A 42 7.76 4.24 14.48
C ARG A 42 6.66 3.22 14.77
N HIS A 43 6.18 2.54 13.75
CA HIS A 43 5.03 1.63 13.82
C HIS A 43 5.43 0.16 13.71
N SER A 44 6.73 -0.14 13.66
CA SER A 44 7.25 -1.48 13.36
C SER A 44 6.65 -2.11 12.09
N LEU A 45 6.28 -1.26 11.14
CA LEU A 45 5.54 -1.63 9.93
C LEU A 45 6.54 -2.04 8.82
N PRO A 46 6.28 -3.09 8.03
CA PRO A 46 7.14 -3.44 6.90
C PRO A 46 7.35 -2.27 5.94
N MET A 47 8.48 -2.25 5.22
CA MET A 47 8.84 -1.08 4.40
C MET A 47 7.84 -0.80 3.28
N ALA A 48 7.28 -1.84 2.64
CA ALA A 48 6.28 -1.68 1.59
C ALA A 48 5.00 -1.01 2.11
N ASP A 49 4.53 -1.47 3.27
CA ASP A 49 3.34 -0.95 3.95
C ASP A 49 3.54 0.49 4.44
N SER A 50 4.76 0.79 4.89
CA SER A 50 5.16 2.13 5.27
C SER A 50 5.20 3.10 4.07
N ILE A 51 5.57 2.63 2.88
CA ILE A 51 5.49 3.44 1.65
C ILE A 51 4.03 3.77 1.31
N ILE A 52 3.13 2.79 1.43
CA ILE A 52 1.69 2.98 1.20
C ILE A 52 1.13 4.01 2.20
N LEU A 53 1.45 3.87 3.49
CA LEU A 53 1.00 4.80 4.52
C LEU A 53 1.55 6.21 4.33
N ALA A 54 2.83 6.34 3.96
CA ALA A 54 3.44 7.64 3.65
C ALA A 54 2.74 8.32 2.47
N ALA A 55 2.49 7.57 1.39
CA ALA A 55 1.77 8.08 0.22
C ALA A 55 0.36 8.55 0.58
N ALA A 56 -0.37 7.78 1.39
CA ALA A 56 -1.71 8.13 1.80
C ALA A 56 -1.74 9.42 2.63
N ARG A 57 -0.86 9.54 3.62
CA ARG A 57 -0.78 10.74 4.48
C ARG A 57 -0.37 12.00 3.72
N GLU A 58 0.55 11.90 2.77
CA GLU A 58 0.96 13.03 1.91
C GLU A 58 -0.23 13.61 1.12
N HIS A 59 -1.20 12.77 0.76
CA HIS A 59 -2.38 13.16 0.00
C HIS A 59 -3.65 13.29 0.84
N GLY A 60 -3.57 13.17 2.18
CA GLY A 60 -4.75 13.18 3.06
C GLY A 60 -5.75 12.05 2.74
N ALA A 61 -5.27 10.92 2.23
CA ALA A 61 -6.08 9.77 1.85
C ALA A 61 -6.16 8.72 2.98
N THR A 62 -7.22 7.91 2.96
CA THR A 62 -7.38 6.77 3.86
C THR A 62 -6.85 5.48 3.21
N VAL A 63 -6.05 4.70 3.93
CA VAL A 63 -5.63 3.36 3.50
C VAL A 63 -6.74 2.36 3.83
N TRP A 64 -7.24 1.65 2.82
CA TRP A 64 -8.20 0.56 3.01
C TRP A 64 -7.45 -0.77 2.85
N THR A 65 -7.46 -1.60 3.87
CA THR A 65 -6.66 -2.83 3.86
C THR A 65 -7.32 -3.96 4.66
N LEU A 66 -6.97 -5.20 4.29
CA LEU A 66 -7.27 -6.41 5.05
C LEU A 66 -6.07 -6.89 5.86
N ASP A 67 -5.01 -6.09 5.90
CA ASP A 67 -3.76 -6.39 6.58
C ASP A 67 -3.78 -5.85 8.03
N GLU A 68 -3.60 -6.75 8.98
CA GLU A 68 -3.71 -6.46 10.41
C GLU A 68 -2.57 -5.59 10.92
N ASP A 69 -1.43 -5.56 10.22
CA ASP A 69 -0.28 -4.72 10.57
C ASP A 69 -0.63 -3.22 10.56
N PHE A 70 -1.71 -2.82 9.88
CA PHE A 70 -2.21 -1.45 9.89
C PHE A 70 -3.28 -1.18 10.97
N SER A 71 -3.67 -2.19 11.76
CA SER A 71 -4.73 -2.06 12.75
C SER A 71 -4.41 -0.99 13.79
N GLY A 72 -5.37 -0.10 14.07
CA GLY A 72 -5.23 0.98 15.03
C GLY A 72 -4.39 2.18 14.58
N LEU A 73 -3.86 2.18 13.35
CA LEU A 73 -3.16 3.34 12.80
C LEU A 73 -4.16 4.43 12.37
N PRO A 74 -3.84 5.72 12.61
CA PRO A 74 -4.67 6.80 12.10
C PRO A 74 -4.60 6.82 10.57
N ASP A 75 -5.72 7.23 9.96
CA ASP A 75 -5.95 7.29 8.52
C ASP A 75 -5.97 5.92 7.82
N VAL A 76 -6.19 4.84 8.60
CA VAL A 76 -6.37 3.48 8.10
C VAL A 76 -7.77 2.98 8.43
N ARG A 77 -8.41 2.36 7.43
CA ARG A 77 -9.58 1.53 7.61
C ARG A 77 -9.23 0.06 7.35
N TYR A 78 -8.93 -0.64 8.44
CA TYR A 78 -8.68 -2.08 8.43
C TYR A 78 -10.01 -2.86 8.48
N PHE A 79 -10.09 -3.96 7.72
CA PHE A 79 -11.18 -4.93 7.82
C PHE A 79 -10.63 -6.32 8.07
N VAL A 80 -11.24 -7.03 9.01
CA VAL A 80 -10.90 -8.43 9.29
C VAL A 80 -11.27 -9.28 8.07
N LYS A 81 -10.31 -10.08 7.60
CA LYS A 81 -10.55 -11.06 6.53
C LYS A 81 -11.61 -12.07 7.01
N LYS A 82 -12.66 -12.29 6.21
CA LYS A 82 -13.63 -13.37 6.43
C LYS A 82 -13.12 -14.68 5.86
#